data_AF-A0A952GH91-F1
#
_entry.id   AF-A0A952GH91-F1
#
_cell.length_a   1.000
_cell.length_b   1.000
_cell.length_c   1.000
_cell.angle_alpha   90.00
_cell.angle_beta   90.00
_cell.angle_gamma   90.00
#
_symmetry.space_group_name_H-M   'P 1'
#
loop_
_entity.id
_entity.type
_entity.pdbx_description
1 polymer ?
#
loop_
_entity_poly.entity_id
_entity_poly.type
_entity_poly.pdbx_seq_one_letter_code
_entity_poly.pdbx_strand_id
1 'polypeptide(L)'
;MFARLFAPTVEVSAHCDLPCGVYDPAQARIEAESIKAIIAKVADNDDPDFRTRAVLIKEQRSELVKHHLWVLWTDYFKPPHFEKYPQLHTLVNEATKLAGASGTKGTLDADVADQLLAKIDEIAEIFWETKKA
;
A
#
# COMPACT_ATOMS: atom_id res chain seq x y z
N MET A 1 -2.89 -40.63 -10.50
CA MET A 1 -1.77 -39.65 -10.51
C MET A 1 -2.03 -38.43 -11.41
N PHE A 2 -2.93 -38.50 -12.41
CA PHE A 2 -3.21 -37.38 -13.34
C PHE A 2 -4.26 -36.35 -12.87
N ALA A 3 -4.95 -36.58 -11.74
CA ALA A 3 -6.03 -35.68 -11.29
C ALA A 3 -5.57 -34.26 -10.94
N ARG A 4 -4.29 -34.06 -10.60
CA ARG A 4 -3.72 -32.73 -10.31
C ARG A 4 -3.57 -31.84 -11.55
N LEU A 5 -3.57 -32.40 -12.76
CA LEU A 5 -3.46 -31.64 -14.01
C LEU A 5 -4.78 -30.95 -14.42
N PHE A 6 -5.90 -31.35 -13.81
CA PHE A 6 -7.23 -30.80 -14.07
C PHE A 6 -7.85 -30.18 -12.81
N ALA A 7 -7.05 -29.98 -11.76
CA ALA A 7 -7.53 -29.33 -10.56
C ALA A 7 -7.74 -27.85 -10.84
N PRO A 8 -8.90 -27.26 -10.47
CA PRO A 8 -9.14 -25.83 -10.64
C PRO A 8 -8.08 -25.05 -9.86
N THR A 9 -7.45 -24.09 -10.52
CA THR A 9 -6.52 -23.14 -9.90
C THR A 9 -7.33 -22.15 -9.08
N VAL A 10 -7.05 -22.05 -7.79
CA VAL A 10 -7.61 -21.02 -6.92
C VAL A 10 -6.63 -19.85 -6.88
N GLU A 11 -7.08 -18.67 -7.30
CA GLU A 11 -6.39 -17.41 -6.98
C GLU A 11 -6.57 -17.14 -5.49
N VAL A 12 -5.47 -17.08 -4.76
CA VAL A 12 -5.42 -16.71 -3.34
C VAL A 12 -4.78 -15.32 -3.22
N SER A 13 -4.86 -14.63 -2.08
CA SER A 13 -4.09 -13.39 -1.81
C SER A 13 -3.14 -13.64 -0.63
N ALA A 14 -1.83 -13.49 -0.82
CA ALA A 14 -0.72 -13.81 0.09
C ALA A 14 0.08 -12.61 0.61
N HIS A 15 -0.31 -12.18 1.79
CA HIS A 15 0.29 -11.11 2.57
C HIS A 15 0.56 -11.62 4.00
N CYS A 16 0.67 -12.95 4.14
CA CYS A 16 0.39 -13.69 5.37
C CYS A 16 1.53 -14.60 5.83
N ASP A 17 2.72 -14.42 5.26
CA ASP A 17 3.99 -15.01 5.74
C ASP A 17 4.07 -16.56 5.78
N LEU A 18 3.17 -17.26 5.08
CA LEU A 18 3.33 -18.69 4.71
C LEU A 18 4.30 -18.91 3.52
N PRO A 19 4.90 -17.84 2.98
CA PRO A 19 4.68 -17.31 1.61
C PRO A 19 3.68 -18.05 0.71
N CYS A 20 2.40 -17.63 0.70
CA CYS A 20 1.43 -18.23 -0.24
C CYS A 20 1.47 -17.67 -1.69
N GLY A 21 2.46 -16.83 -2.03
CA GLY A 21 2.86 -16.52 -3.41
C GLY A 21 2.09 -15.40 -4.14
N VAL A 22 1.06 -14.84 -3.52
CA VAL A 22 0.21 -13.80 -4.11
C VAL A 22 0.36 -12.45 -3.42
N TYR A 23 0.93 -11.48 -4.10
CA TYR A 23 1.08 -10.14 -3.54
C TYR A 23 0.38 -9.18 -4.49
N ASP A 24 -0.14 -8.08 -3.98
CA ASP A 24 -0.68 -7.01 -4.82
C ASP A 24 -0.52 -5.65 -4.12
N PRO A 25 0.20 -4.69 -4.73
CA PRO A 25 0.24 -3.30 -4.29
C PRO A 25 -1.13 -2.64 -4.11
N ALA A 26 -2.19 -3.20 -4.71
CA ALA A 26 -3.57 -2.77 -4.52
C ALA A 26 -3.98 -2.70 -3.05
N GLN A 27 -3.47 -3.58 -2.17
CA GLN A 27 -3.78 -3.49 -0.74
C GLN A 27 -3.31 -2.16 -0.14
N ALA A 28 -2.09 -1.72 -0.44
CA ALA A 28 -1.60 -0.41 0.00
C ALA A 28 -2.36 0.74 -0.69
N ARG A 29 -2.64 0.58 -2.00
CA ARG A 29 -3.30 1.61 -2.82
C ARG A 29 -4.73 1.91 -2.35
N ILE A 30 -5.54 0.88 -2.08
CA ILE A 30 -6.93 1.03 -1.62
C ILE A 30 -6.98 1.77 -0.27
N GLU A 31 -6.05 1.48 0.62
CA GLU A 31 -5.95 2.16 1.92
C GLU A 31 -5.54 3.63 1.75
N ALA A 32 -4.60 3.92 0.82
CA ALA A 32 -4.22 5.30 0.49
C ALA A 32 -5.35 6.09 -0.18
N GLU A 33 -6.13 5.47 -1.08
CA GLU A 33 -7.33 6.07 -1.67
C GLU A 33 -8.38 6.37 -0.60
N SER A 34 -8.54 5.49 0.38
CA SER A 34 -9.43 5.71 1.52
C SER A 34 -9.00 6.93 2.33
N ILE A 35 -7.69 7.14 2.55
CA ILE A 35 -7.16 8.34 3.21
C ILE A 35 -7.52 9.60 2.42
N LYS A 36 -7.27 9.62 1.10
CA LYS A 36 -7.61 10.77 0.24
C LYS A 36 -9.11 11.07 0.29
N ALA A 37 -9.95 10.04 0.21
CA ALA A 37 -11.39 10.19 0.30
C ALA A 37 -11.85 10.73 1.67
N ILE A 38 -11.24 10.28 2.76
CA ILE A 38 -11.52 10.81 4.11
C ILE A 38 -11.14 12.29 4.19
N ILE A 39 -9.99 12.69 3.65
CA ILE A 39 -9.55 14.09 3.61
C ILE A 39 -10.59 14.96 2.89
N ALA A 40 -11.05 14.53 1.70
CA ALA A 40 -12.09 15.24 0.96
C ALA A 40 -13.40 15.36 1.75
N LYS A 41 -13.85 14.27 2.39
CA LYS A 41 -15.07 14.30 3.22
C LYS A 41 -14.98 15.24 4.42
N VAL A 42 -13.79 15.40 5.00
CA VAL A 42 -13.55 16.37 6.08
C VAL A 42 -13.54 17.80 5.57
N ALA A 43 -13.11 18.05 4.33
CA ALA A 43 -13.19 19.38 3.72
C ALA A 43 -14.64 19.81 3.43
N ASP A 44 -15.53 18.86 3.18
CA ASP A 44 -16.96 19.10 2.88
C ASP A 44 -17.86 19.06 4.13
N ASN A 45 -17.31 18.91 5.35
CA ASN A 45 -18.10 18.76 6.58
C ASN A 45 -17.41 19.36 7.81
N ASP A 46 -18.04 20.38 8.39
CA ASP A 46 -17.54 21.13 9.55
C ASP A 46 -17.94 20.55 10.92
N ASP A 47 -18.68 19.43 10.98
CA ASP A 47 -19.08 18.80 12.23
C ASP A 47 -17.86 18.27 13.04
N PRO A 48 -17.63 18.73 14.28
CA PRO A 48 -16.46 18.34 15.08
C PRO A 48 -16.40 16.83 15.39
N ASP A 49 -17.55 16.19 15.60
CA ASP A 49 -17.63 14.76 15.91
C ASP A 49 -17.30 13.91 14.67
N PHE A 50 -17.80 14.31 13.51
CA PHE A 50 -17.41 13.75 12.22
C PHE A 50 -15.91 13.88 11.99
N ARG A 51 -15.34 15.07 12.19
CA ARG A 51 -13.89 15.30 12.01
C ARG A 51 -13.07 14.40 12.92
N THR A 52 -13.47 14.25 14.19
CA THR A 52 -12.79 13.36 15.14
C THR A 52 -12.79 11.91 14.67
N ARG A 53 -13.95 11.40 14.25
CA ARG A 53 -14.07 10.03 13.71
C ARG A 53 -13.24 9.85 12.44
N ALA A 54 -13.27 10.83 11.54
CA ALA A 54 -12.50 10.80 10.30
C ALA A 54 -10.99 10.74 10.56
N VAL A 55 -10.47 11.55 11.49
CA VAL A 55 -9.05 11.51 11.88
C VAL A 55 -8.66 10.14 12.46
N LEU A 56 -9.49 9.57 13.35
CA LEU A 56 -9.26 8.25 13.93
C LEU A 56 -9.21 7.14 12.87
N ILE A 57 -10.14 7.16 11.90
CA ILE A 57 -10.17 6.18 10.81
C ILE A 57 -8.96 6.37 9.90
N LYS A 58 -8.66 7.62 9.50
CA LYS A 58 -7.51 7.94 8.65
C LYS A 58 -6.19 7.43 9.26
N GLU A 59 -5.99 7.62 10.55
CA GLU A 59 -4.87 7.06 11.32
C GLU A 59 -4.72 5.55 11.14
N GLN A 60 -5.84 4.80 11.21
CA GLN A 60 -5.86 3.35 11.02
C GLN A 60 -5.60 2.94 9.56
N ARG A 61 -6.01 3.76 8.57
CA ARG A 61 -5.76 3.48 7.15
C ARG A 61 -4.30 3.74 6.80
N SER A 62 -3.75 4.85 7.29
CA SER A 62 -2.32 5.17 7.22
C SER A 62 -1.44 4.04 7.77
N GLU A 63 -1.84 3.42 8.89
CA GLU A 63 -1.09 2.29 9.43
C GLU A 63 -1.14 1.04 8.53
N LEU A 64 -2.29 0.75 7.90
CA LEU A 64 -2.37 -0.36 6.95
C LEU A 64 -1.58 -0.11 5.67
N VAL A 65 -1.53 1.12 5.16
CA VAL A 65 -0.64 1.46 4.04
C VAL A 65 0.80 1.07 4.38
N LYS A 66 1.30 1.50 5.55
CA LYS A 66 2.66 1.17 6.02
C LYS A 66 2.86 -0.33 6.10
N HIS A 67 1.92 -1.04 6.72
CA HIS A 67 1.99 -2.49 6.86
C HIS A 67 2.08 -3.19 5.49
N HIS A 68 1.21 -2.86 4.54
CA HIS A 68 1.20 -3.49 3.22
C HIS A 68 2.47 -3.17 2.41
N LEU A 69 3.00 -1.94 2.52
CA LEU A 69 4.29 -1.57 1.92
C LEU A 69 5.46 -2.35 2.55
N TRP A 70 5.45 -2.55 3.86
CA TRP A 70 6.47 -3.35 4.54
C TRP A 70 6.43 -4.81 4.12
N VAL A 71 5.25 -5.41 4.03
CA VAL A 71 5.08 -6.79 3.56
C VAL A 71 5.62 -6.96 2.14
N LEU A 72 5.36 -6.01 1.23
CA LEU A 72 5.98 -6.06 -0.11
C LEU A 72 7.51 -5.98 -0.02
N TRP A 73 8.02 -5.11 0.83
CA TRP A 73 9.44 -4.88 0.98
C TRP A 73 10.20 -6.07 1.56
N THR A 74 9.68 -6.67 2.63
CA THR A 74 10.34 -7.77 3.34
C THR A 74 10.04 -9.13 2.72
N ASP A 75 8.81 -9.35 2.26
CA ASP A 75 8.32 -10.69 1.93
C ASP A 75 8.20 -10.92 0.42
N TYR A 76 7.90 -9.89 -0.37
CA TYR A 76 7.81 -10.01 -1.83
C TYR A 76 9.15 -9.75 -2.51
N PHE A 77 9.73 -8.56 -2.33
CA PHE A 77 10.98 -8.20 -2.99
C PHE A 77 12.16 -9.07 -2.50
N LYS A 78 13.11 -9.34 -3.40
CA LYS A 78 14.24 -10.27 -3.20
C LYS A 78 15.53 -9.60 -3.68
N PRO A 79 16.73 -10.10 -3.32
CA PRO A 79 17.99 -9.48 -3.70
C PRO A 79 18.10 -9.11 -5.19
N PRO A 80 17.68 -9.96 -6.16
CA PRO A 80 17.73 -9.59 -7.58
C PRO A 80 16.85 -8.39 -7.95
N HIS A 81 15.73 -8.19 -7.24
CA HIS A 81 14.88 -7.01 -7.45
C HIS A 81 15.58 -5.74 -6.95
N PHE A 82 16.25 -5.81 -5.79
CA PHE A 82 16.99 -4.66 -5.25
C PHE A 82 18.25 -4.33 -6.07
N GLU A 83 18.89 -5.33 -6.68
CA GLU A 83 20.00 -5.12 -7.62
C GLU A 83 19.52 -4.46 -8.92
N LYS A 84 18.38 -4.90 -9.46
CA LYS A 84 17.78 -4.32 -10.68
C LYS A 84 17.23 -2.91 -10.45
N TYR A 85 16.65 -2.65 -9.27
CA TYR A 85 16.05 -1.37 -8.90
C TYR A 85 16.74 -0.80 -7.64
N PRO A 86 17.94 -0.20 -7.77
CA PRO A 86 18.72 0.28 -6.63
C PRO A 86 18.01 1.37 -5.80
N GLN A 87 17.03 2.06 -6.39
CA GLN A 87 16.19 3.06 -5.73
C GLN A 87 15.07 2.46 -4.86
N LEU A 88 14.79 1.15 -4.96
CA LEU A 88 13.58 0.55 -4.38
C LEU A 88 13.53 0.65 -2.85
N HIS A 89 14.67 0.54 -2.16
CA HIS A 89 14.73 0.74 -0.71
C HIS A 89 14.30 2.15 -0.31
N THR A 90 14.82 3.16 -1.00
CA THR A 90 14.49 4.56 -0.77
C THR A 90 13.02 4.82 -1.09
N LEU A 91 12.53 4.29 -2.21
CA LEU A 91 11.16 4.47 -2.66
C LEU A 91 10.14 3.95 -1.64
N VAL A 92 10.31 2.71 -1.15
CA VAL A 92 9.43 2.14 -0.10
C VAL A 92 9.52 2.97 1.18
N ASN A 93 10.72 3.44 1.55
CA ASN A 93 10.92 4.22 2.76
C ASN A 93 10.23 5.60 2.69
N GLU A 94 10.32 6.29 1.55
CA GLU A 94 9.63 7.55 1.28
C GLU A 94 8.11 7.38 1.30
N ALA A 95 7.58 6.35 0.63
CA ALA A 95 6.15 6.02 0.66
C ALA A 95 5.66 5.75 2.10
N THR A 96 6.44 4.98 2.88
CA THR A 96 6.14 4.70 4.29
C THR A 96 6.12 5.99 5.13
N LYS A 97 7.05 6.92 4.89
CA LYS A 97 7.08 8.22 5.60
C LYS A 97 5.90 9.11 5.23
N LEU A 98 5.48 9.11 3.97
CA LEU A 98 4.27 9.80 3.51
C LEU A 98 3.00 9.20 4.12
N ALA A 99 2.99 7.91 4.43
CA ALA A 99 1.92 7.28 5.21
C ALA A 99 2.04 7.51 6.73
N GLY A 100 3.17 8.04 7.21
CA GLY A 100 3.47 8.24 8.63
C GLY A 100 3.01 9.59 9.19
N ALA A 101 3.38 9.85 10.45
CA ALA A 101 2.99 11.05 11.19
C ALA A 101 3.40 12.38 10.52
N SER A 102 4.51 12.39 9.78
CA SER A 102 4.95 13.55 8.99
C SER A 102 4.24 13.72 7.65
N GLY A 103 3.37 12.76 7.27
CA GLY A 103 2.60 12.77 6.04
C GLY A 103 1.11 12.66 6.31
N THR A 104 0.43 11.84 5.51
CA THR A 104 -1.04 11.67 5.51
C THR A 104 -1.64 11.30 6.86
N LYS A 105 -0.89 10.71 7.80
CA LYS A 105 -1.38 10.43 9.15
C LYS A 105 -1.55 11.72 9.96
N GLY A 106 -0.57 12.63 9.90
CA GLY A 106 -0.57 13.88 10.68
C GLY A 106 -1.24 15.08 10.02
N THR A 107 -1.55 15.02 8.71
CA THR A 107 -2.20 16.13 7.98
C THR A 107 -3.57 15.76 7.40
N LEU A 108 -4.35 16.78 7.03
CA LEU A 108 -5.56 16.69 6.21
C LEU A 108 -5.36 17.38 4.85
N ASP A 109 -4.12 17.40 4.38
CA ASP A 109 -3.71 17.95 3.09
C ASP A 109 -3.87 16.89 1.99
N ALA A 110 -4.69 17.19 0.98
CA ALA A 110 -4.96 16.31 -0.14
C ALA A 110 -3.71 16.10 -1.02
N ASP A 111 -2.83 17.09 -1.13
CA ASP A 111 -1.63 17.00 -1.96
C ASP A 111 -0.64 15.98 -1.39
N VAL A 112 -0.59 15.85 -0.06
CA VAL A 112 0.23 14.82 0.62
C VAL A 112 -0.33 13.42 0.36
N ALA A 113 -1.66 13.27 0.25
CA ALA A 113 -2.26 12.00 -0.13
C ALA A 113 -1.98 11.65 -1.59
N ASP A 114 -1.94 12.64 -2.48
CA ASP A 114 -1.56 12.45 -3.88
C ASP A 114 -0.09 12.06 -4.05
N GLN A 115 0.80 12.65 -3.28
CA GLN A 115 2.21 12.22 -3.23
C GLN A 115 2.35 10.77 -2.75
N LEU A 116 1.57 10.37 -1.74
CA LEU A 116 1.56 8.98 -1.26
C LEU A 116 1.08 8.01 -2.36
N LEU A 117 -0.02 8.33 -3.04
CA LEU A 117 -0.55 7.51 -4.13
C LEU A 117 0.45 7.40 -5.28
N ALA A 118 1.08 8.50 -5.69
CA ALA A 118 2.10 8.49 -6.74
C ALA A 118 3.27 7.56 -6.38
N LYS A 119 3.74 7.59 -5.14
CA LYS A 119 4.82 6.68 -4.68
C LYS A 119 4.38 5.21 -4.65
N ILE A 120 3.12 4.95 -4.30
CA ILE A 120 2.56 3.59 -4.37
C ILE A 120 2.45 3.13 -5.83
N ASP A 121 2.09 4.00 -6.76
CA ASP A 121 2.02 3.68 -8.19
C ASP A 121 3.41 3.39 -8.76
N GLU A 122 4.46 4.13 -8.38
CA GLU A 122 5.87 3.81 -8.73
C GLU A 122 6.27 2.42 -8.22
N ILE A 123 5.91 2.06 -6.98
CA ILE A 123 6.17 0.73 -6.40
C ILE A 123 5.38 -0.34 -7.16
N ALA A 124 4.14 -0.05 -7.55
CA ALA A 124 3.28 -0.96 -8.28
C ALA A 124 3.81 -1.23 -9.70
N GLU A 125 4.34 -0.23 -10.39
CA GLU A 125 4.99 -0.41 -11.68
C GLU A 125 6.16 -1.39 -11.57
N ILE A 126 7.08 -1.16 -10.62
CA ILE A 126 8.20 -2.08 -10.36
C ILE A 126 7.71 -3.49 -10.02
N PHE A 127 6.70 -3.59 -9.15
CA PHE A 127 6.09 -4.87 -8.78
C PHE A 127 5.62 -5.64 -10.04
N TRP A 128 4.84 -5.01 -10.92
CA TRP A 128 4.33 -5.67 -12.12
C TRP A 128 5.42 -5.96 -13.16
N GLU A 129 6.49 -5.18 -13.22
CA GLU A 129 7.66 -5.51 -14.03
C GLU A 129 8.36 -6.79 -13.53
N THR A 130 8.49 -6.98 -12.21
CA THR A 130 9.07 -8.22 -11.65
C THR A 130 8.22 -9.46 -11.90
N LYS A 131 6.92 -9.32 -12.20
CA LYS A 131 6.01 -10.42 -12.55
C LYS A 131 6.07 -10.85 -14.01
N LYS A 132 6.64 -10.02 -14.90
CA LYS A 132 6.81 -10.32 -16.33
C LYS A 132 8.10 -11.07 -16.65
N ALA A 133 9.06 -11.04 -15.71
CA ALA A 133 10.39 -11.62 -15.84
C ALA A 133 10.40 -13.12 -15.46
#